data_AF-A0A1A8E6T4-F1
#
_entry.id   AF-A0A1A8E6T4-F1
#
_cell.length_a   1.000
_cell.length_b   1.000
_cell.length_c   1.000
_cell.angle_alpha   90.00
_cell.angle_beta   90.00
_cell.angle_gamma   90.00
#
_symmetry.space_group_name_H-M   'P 1'
#
loop_
_entity.id
_entity.type
_entity.pdbx_description
1 polymer ?
#
loop_
_entity_poly.entity_id
_entity_poly.type
_entity_poly.pdbx_seq_one_letter_code
_entity_poly.pdbx_strand_id
1 'polypeptide(L)' 'ISGESGSGKTQSTNFLIHHLTALSQKGFASGVEQIILGAGPVLEAFGNAKTAHNNNSSRFGKFIQVNYQESGTVRGAYV' A
#
# COMPACT_ATOMS: atom_id res chain seq x y z
N ILE A 1 8.63 5.64 0.62
CA ILE A 1 9.10 5.30 1.99
C ILE A 1 10.46 4.62 1.86
N SER A 2 11.50 5.14 2.51
CA SER A 2 12.87 4.59 2.49
C SER A 2 13.21 3.88 3.81
N GLY A 3 14.33 3.17 3.84
CA GLY A 3 14.81 2.43 5.02
C GLY A 3 15.38 1.06 4.68
N GLU A 4 16.13 0.47 5.60
CA GLU A 4 16.76 -0.84 5.44
C GLU A 4 15.73 -1.99 5.43
N SER A 5 16.15 -3.18 5.00
CA SER A 5 15.29 -4.37 5.03
C SER A 5 14.87 -4.67 6.48
N GLY A 6 13.58 -4.85 6.73
CA GLY A 6 13.04 -5.08 8.08
C GLY A 6 12.64 -3.80 8.84
N SER A 7 12.92 -2.60 8.33
CA SER A 7 12.62 -1.33 9.01
C SER A 7 11.12 -0.94 9.06
N GLY A 8 10.20 -1.83 8.65
CA GLY A 8 8.76 -1.57 8.69
C GLY A 8 8.15 -0.84 7.49
N LYS A 9 8.90 -0.59 6.39
CA LYS A 9 8.42 0.18 5.22
C LYS A 9 7.04 -0.27 4.68
N THR A 10 6.83 -1.57 4.55
CA THR A 10 5.57 -2.13 4.05
C THR A 10 4.41 -1.82 5.00
N GLN A 11 4.61 -1.97 6.31
CA GLN A 11 3.61 -1.66 7.31
C GLN A 11 3.28 -0.17 7.34
N SER A 12 4.31 0.71 7.28
CA SER A 12 4.10 2.15 7.18
C SER A 12 3.32 2.56 5.92
N THR A 13 3.55 1.86 4.80
CA THR A 13 2.79 2.09 3.55
C THR A 13 1.31 1.75 3.76
N ASN A 14 1.01 0.63 4.41
CA ASN A 14 -0.37 0.20 4.65
C ASN A 14 -1.12 1.21 5.55
N PHE A 15 -0.48 1.71 6.62
CA PHE A 15 -1.08 2.75 7.47
C PHE A 15 -1.33 4.06 6.71
N LEU A 16 -0.41 4.46 5.83
CA LEU A 16 -0.61 5.63 4.98
C LEU A 16 -1.81 5.47 4.05
N ILE A 17 -1.96 4.30 3.42
CA ILE A 17 -3.14 4.01 2.56
C ILE A 17 -4.43 4.07 3.38
N HIS A 18 -4.46 3.48 4.57
CA HIS A 18 -5.63 3.53 5.44
C HIS A 18 -5.97 4.98 5.83
N HIS A 19 -4.97 5.79 6.19
CA HIS A 19 -5.20 7.19 6.52
C HIS A 19 -5.69 8.02 5.32
N LEU A 20 -5.07 7.86 4.16
CA LEU A 20 -5.42 8.55 2.92
C LEU A 20 -6.83 8.21 2.43
N THR A 21 -7.26 6.97 2.63
CA THR A 21 -8.61 6.51 2.28
C THR A 21 -9.65 6.92 3.32
N ALA A 22 -9.31 6.92 4.62
CA ALA A 22 -10.18 7.42 5.68
C ALA A 22 -10.45 8.94 5.59
N LEU A 23 -9.49 9.73 5.09
CA LEU A 23 -9.66 11.16 4.84
C LEU A 23 -10.56 11.48 3.63
N SER A 24 -10.92 10.48 2.81
CA SER A 24 -11.83 10.65 1.68
C SER A 24 -13.16 11.22 2.15
N GLN A 25 -13.42 12.50 1.84
CA GLN A 25 -14.66 13.14 2.25
C GLN A 25 -15.84 12.52 1.50
N LYS A 26 -16.92 12.25 2.26
CA LYS A 26 -18.09 11.40 1.96
C LYS A 26 -17.80 9.93 2.22
N GLY A 27 -18.42 9.37 3.28
CA GLY A 27 -18.26 8.02 3.84
C GLY A 27 -18.58 6.83 2.92
N PHE A 28 -18.40 6.98 1.62
CA PHE A 28 -18.28 5.88 0.67
C PHE A 28 -16.83 5.40 0.68
N ALA A 29 -16.52 4.44 1.54
CA ALA A 29 -15.30 3.66 1.42
C ALA A 29 -15.38 2.91 0.08
N SER A 30 -14.72 3.42 -0.96
CA SER A 30 -14.87 2.95 -2.35
C SER A 30 -14.28 1.56 -2.62
N GLY A 31 -14.05 0.74 -1.58
CA GLY A 31 -13.37 -0.56 -1.67
C GLY A 31 -11.89 -0.44 -2.09
N VAL A 32 -11.41 0.75 -2.42
CA VAL A 32 -10.04 1.00 -2.91
C VAL A 32 -9.00 0.60 -1.87
N GLU A 33 -9.24 0.89 -0.60
CA GLU A 33 -8.38 0.40 0.48
C GLU A 33 -8.25 -1.13 0.44
N GLN A 34 -9.38 -1.82 0.35
CA GLN A 34 -9.44 -3.29 0.35
C GLN A 34 -8.73 -3.88 -0.89
N ILE A 35 -8.81 -3.21 -2.04
CA ILE A 35 -8.08 -3.60 -3.26
C ILE A 35 -6.57 -3.41 -3.07
N ILE A 36 -6.12 -2.24 -2.61
CA ILE A 36 -4.68 -1.95 -2.46
C ILE A 36 -4.05 -2.86 -1.39
N LEU A 37 -4.71 -2.99 -0.24
CA LEU A 37 -4.23 -3.86 0.85
C LEU A 37 -4.34 -5.34 0.46
N GLY A 38 -5.40 -5.72 -0.27
CA GLY A 38 -5.60 -7.07 -0.77
C GLY A 38 -4.59 -7.50 -1.85
N ALA A 39 -4.02 -6.56 -2.60
CA ALA A 39 -2.91 -6.83 -3.51
C ALA A 39 -1.60 -7.15 -2.78
N GLY A 40 -1.48 -6.76 -1.50
CA GLY A 40 -0.29 -6.99 -0.67
C GLY A 40 0.21 -8.44 -0.70
N PRO A 41 -0.59 -9.43 -0.24
CA PRO A 41 -0.20 -10.83 -0.26
C PRO A 41 0.27 -11.36 -1.62
N VAL A 42 -0.37 -10.92 -2.72
CA VAL A 42 0.02 -11.32 -4.08
C VAL A 42 1.39 -10.74 -4.43
N LEU A 43 1.59 -9.44 -4.22
CA LEU A 43 2.87 -8.79 -4.49
C LEU A 43 3.99 -9.34 -3.62
N GLU A 44 3.69 -9.72 -2.37
CA GLU A 44 4.66 -10.37 -1.50
C GLU A 44 5.01 -11.78 -1.99
N ALA A 45 4.01 -12.57 -2.40
CA ALA A 45 4.24 -13.93 -2.90
C ALA A 45 5.13 -13.96 -4.16
N PHE A 46 5.01 -12.97 -5.05
CA PHE A 46 5.81 -12.90 -6.29
C PHE A 46 7.08 -12.07 -6.17
N GLY A 47 7.12 -11.08 -5.27
CA GLY A 47 8.16 -10.05 -5.22
C GLY A 47 9.02 -10.07 -3.97
N ASN A 48 8.67 -10.84 -2.95
CA ASN A 48 9.48 -10.98 -1.75
C ASN A 48 10.31 -12.26 -1.78
N ALA A 49 11.46 -12.20 -1.10
CA ALA A 49 12.32 -13.34 -0.88
C ALA A 49 12.88 -13.35 0.54
N LYS A 50 13.20 -14.54 1.03
CA LYS A 50 13.99 -14.69 2.25
C LYS A 50 15.44 -14.25 1.99
N THR A 51 15.98 -13.43 2.87
CA THR A 51 17.41 -13.07 2.90
C THR A 51 18.03 -13.47 4.24
N ALA A 52 19.33 -13.24 4.41
CA ALA A 52 20.02 -13.54 5.68
C ALA A 52 19.45 -12.78 6.89
N HIS A 53 18.86 -11.59 6.66
CA HIS A 53 18.45 -10.68 7.73
C HIS A 53 16.94 -10.42 7.79
N ASN A 54 16.17 -10.86 6.79
CA ASN A 54 14.72 -10.67 6.75
C ASN A 54 14.05 -11.82 5.98
N ASN A 55 13.11 -12.48 6.63
CA ASN A 55 12.39 -13.61 6.04
C ASN A 55 11.40 -13.22 4.94
N ASN A 56 11.04 -11.93 4.83
CA ASN A 56 10.08 -11.42 3.86
C ASN A 56 10.57 -10.08 3.26
N SER A 57 11.74 -10.10 2.61
CA SER A 57 12.38 -8.89 2.05
C SER A 57 11.88 -8.63 0.64
N SER A 58 11.25 -7.47 0.41
CA SER A 58 10.85 -7.06 -0.95
C SER A 58 12.06 -6.83 -1.85
N ARG A 59 12.03 -7.42 -3.04
CA ARG A 59 13.09 -7.32 -4.06
C ARG A 59 12.72 -6.44 -5.25
N PHE A 60 11.65 -5.67 -5.11
CA PHE A 60 11.15 -4.71 -6.08
C PHE A 60 10.83 -3.38 -5.39
N GLY A 61 10.82 -2.29 -6.18
CA GLY A 61 10.23 -1.03 -5.75
C GLY A 61 8.73 -1.04 -6.03
N LYS A 62 7.91 -0.65 -5.06
CA LYS A 62 6.46 -0.53 -5.20
C LYS A 62 6.06 0.94 -5.28
N PHE A 63 5.35 1.32 -6.33
CA PHE A 63 4.75 2.65 -6.47
C PHE A 63 3.23 2.50 -6.45
N ILE A 64 2.55 3.27 -5.61
CA ILE A 64 1.09 3.26 -5.52
C ILE A 64 0.61 4.68 -5.79
N GLN A 65 -0.21 4.83 -6.83
CA GLN A 65 -0.86 6.10 -7.15
C GLN A 65 -2.30 6.06 -6.69
N VAL A 66 -2.68 6.94 -5.76
CA VAL A 66 -4.06 7.10 -5.30
C VAL A 66 -4.67 8.32 -6.00
N ASN A 67 -5.81 8.14 -6.66
CA ASN A 67 -6.47 9.18 -7.44
C ASN A 67 -7.68 9.73 -6.68
N TYR A 68 -7.70 11.05 -6.50
CA TYR A 68 -8.80 11.78 -5.88
C TYR A 68 -9.63 12.52 -6.93
N GLN A 69 -10.92 12.66 -6.67
CA GLN A 69 -11.77 13.62 -7.37
C GLN A 69 -11.56 15.02 -6.78
N GLU A 70 -11.98 16.06 -7.51
CA GLU A 70 -11.98 17.44 -6.99
C GLU A 70 -12.78 17.58 -5.68
N SER A 71 -13.76 16.71 -5.45
CA SER A 71 -14.52 16.65 -4.20
C SER A 71 -13.74 16.08 -3.00
N GLY A 72 -12.48 15.69 -3.17
CA GLY A 72 -11.67 15.03 -2.13
C GLY A 72 -12.02 13.55 -1.90
N THR A 73 -12.86 12.95 -2.75
CA THR A 73 -13.24 11.54 -2.65
C THR A 73 -12.26 10.66 -3.42
N VAL A 74 -11.84 9.53 -2.85
CA VAL A 74 -10.95 8.56 -3.51
C VAL A 74 -11.70 7.85 -4.64
N ARG A 75 -11.24 8.04 -5.88
CA ARG A 75 -11.81 7.43 -7.09
C ARG A 75 -11.25 6.03 -7.36
N GLY A 76 -9.98 5.81 -7.07
CA GLY A 76 -9.27 4.57 -7.43
C GLY A 76 -7.78 4.65 -7.18
N ALA A 77 -7.07 3.56 -7.49
CA ALA A 77 -5.61 3.51 -7.37
C ALA A 77 -4.97 2.60 -8.43
N TYR A 78 -3.70 2.87 -8.71
CA TYR A 78 -2.81 2.01 -9.52
C TYR A 78 -1.64 1.55 -8.64
N VAL A 79 -1.24 0.29 -8.82
CA VAL A 79 -0.13 -0.38 -8.10
C VAL A 79 0.80 -1.01 -9.12
#